data_AF-A0A1I8G2X8-F1
#
_entry.id   AF-A0A1I8G2X8-F1
#
_cell.length_a   1.000
_cell.length_b   1.000
_cell.length_c   1.000
_cell.angle_alpha   90.00
_cell.angle_beta   90.00
_cell.angle_gamma   90.00
#
_symmetry.space_group_name_H-M   'P 1'
#
loop_
_entity.id
_entity.type
_entity.pdbx_description
1 polymer ?
#
loop_
_entity_poly.entity_id
_entity_poly.type
_entity_poly.pdbx_seq_one_letter_code
_entity_poly.pdbx_strand_id
1 'polypeptide(L)'
;YSSGLQSARFGEKVPQPSRPPQSHGRHQKSQQLQPQPGKESKRLRLNVNARERRRMHDLNDALDELRSVIPYAHSPSVRKLSKIATLLLAKNYILMQANALEELRQIITSINRQTGVLGAPRPGATPAGQALHQTAAATAALNATEHELADAAAAATSASRRQSLDGEGDDGDMNDASADDSADSQSRSQ
;
A
#
# COMPACT_ATOMS: atom_id res chain seq x y z
N TYR A 1 24.20 -27.09 57.57
CA TYR A 1 24.68 -28.37 57.00
C TYR A 1 23.88 -28.63 55.73
N SER A 2 24.32 -28.11 54.59
CA SER A 2 25.28 -28.72 53.67
C SER A 2 24.78 -30.02 53.04
N SER A 3 24.36 -29.91 51.79
CA SER A 3 24.44 -30.87 50.66
C SER A 3 23.40 -30.42 49.63
N GLY A 4 23.63 -30.35 48.33
CA GLY A 4 24.68 -30.93 47.51
C GLY A 4 24.05 -31.16 46.14
N LEU A 5 24.61 -30.48 45.14
CA LEU A 5 24.33 -30.49 43.71
C LEU A 5 23.78 -31.81 43.11
N GLN A 6 22.84 -31.69 42.17
CA GLN A 6 22.99 -32.37 40.88
C GLN A 6 22.19 -31.70 39.75
N SER A 7 22.96 -31.27 38.75
CA SER A 7 22.57 -30.77 37.45
C SER A 7 22.05 -31.92 36.60
N ALA A 8 20.85 -31.79 36.03
CA ALA A 8 20.39 -32.62 34.93
C ALA A 8 19.90 -31.71 33.79
N ARG A 9 20.67 -31.75 32.70
CA ARG A 9 20.43 -31.09 31.42
C ARG A 9 19.14 -31.60 30.81
N PHE A 10 18.28 -30.69 30.34
CA PHE A 10 17.38 -30.97 29.21
C PHE A 10 17.30 -29.73 28.32
N GLY A 11 18.39 -29.49 27.60
CA GLY A 11 18.35 -28.73 26.36
C GLY A 11 17.96 -29.70 25.25
N GLU A 12 16.66 -29.88 25.02
CA GLU A 12 16.16 -30.66 23.90
C GLU A 12 16.39 -29.87 22.62
N LYS A 13 17.54 -30.15 22.00
CA LYS A 13 17.99 -29.55 20.76
C LYS A 13 17.28 -30.29 19.63
N VAL A 14 16.19 -29.70 19.12
CA VAL A 14 15.47 -30.20 17.92
C VAL A 14 16.49 -30.41 16.79
N PRO A 15 16.63 -31.63 16.23
CA PRO A 15 17.57 -31.88 15.15
C PRO A 15 17.04 -31.24 13.87
N GLN A 16 17.74 -30.22 13.38
CA GLN A 16 17.50 -29.69 12.04
C GLN A 16 17.94 -30.72 11.00
N PRO A 17 17.17 -30.97 9.92
CA PRO A 17 17.59 -31.84 8.84
C PRO A 17 18.82 -31.24 8.14
N SER A 18 19.89 -32.04 8.08
CA SER A 18 21.16 -31.72 7.44
C SER A 18 20.95 -31.29 5.98
N ARG A 19 21.39 -30.07 5.66
CA ARG A 19 21.57 -29.59 4.29
C ARG A 19 22.64 -30.45 3.59
N PRO A 20 22.40 -31.01 2.40
CA PRO A 20 23.44 -31.73 1.66
C PRO A 20 24.54 -30.78 1.17
N PRO A 21 25.81 -31.23 1.10
CA PRO A 21 26.93 -30.41 0.66
C PRO A 21 26.80 -30.04 -0.82
N GLN A 22 27.15 -28.80 -1.12
CA GLN A 22 27.08 -28.18 -2.44
C GLN A 22 28.21 -28.74 -3.34
N SER A 23 27.90 -29.78 -4.11
CA SER A 23 28.80 -30.32 -5.15
C SER A 23 29.07 -29.27 -6.22
N HIS A 24 30.30 -28.77 -6.25
CA HIS A 24 30.86 -28.01 -7.36
C HIS A 24 31.46 -29.02 -8.36
N GLY A 25 30.67 -29.37 -9.37
CA GLY A 25 31.04 -30.38 -10.38
C GLY A 25 30.54 -29.98 -11.77
N ARG A 26 31.47 -29.46 -12.55
CA ARG A 26 31.35 -28.92 -13.91
C ARG A 26 31.03 -30.04 -14.91
N HIS A 27 29.92 -29.93 -15.64
CA HIS A 27 29.73 -30.62 -16.91
C HIS A 27 29.14 -29.67 -17.96
N GLN A 28 30.03 -29.11 -18.78
CA GLN A 28 29.64 -28.56 -20.07
C GLN A 28 29.31 -29.75 -20.97
N LYS A 29 28.02 -30.01 -21.18
CA LYS A 29 27.55 -30.81 -22.32
C LYS A 29 26.68 -29.91 -23.17
N SER A 30 27.28 -29.39 -24.22
CA SER A 30 26.64 -28.75 -25.37
C SER A 30 25.72 -29.76 -26.05
N GLN A 31 24.54 -29.97 -25.46
CA GLN A 31 23.41 -30.51 -26.18
C GLN A 31 22.63 -29.33 -26.71
N GLN A 32 22.67 -29.19 -28.03
CA GLN A 32 21.81 -28.34 -28.82
C GLN A 32 20.36 -28.77 -28.56
N LEU A 33 19.75 -28.18 -27.54
CA LEU A 33 18.37 -28.42 -27.16
C LEU A 33 17.50 -27.64 -28.12
N GLN A 34 16.79 -28.36 -28.99
CA GLN A 34 15.65 -27.82 -29.72
C GLN A 34 14.76 -27.02 -28.73
N PRO A 35 14.22 -25.85 -29.14
CA PRO A 35 13.38 -25.04 -28.26
C PRO A 35 12.10 -25.81 -27.96
N GLN A 36 12.11 -26.52 -26.83
CA GLN A 36 10.91 -27.13 -26.28
C GLN A 36 9.96 -25.99 -25.93
N PRO A 37 8.74 -25.92 -26.48
CA PRO A 37 7.85 -24.76 -26.35
C PRO A 37 7.55 -24.37 -24.89
N GLY A 38 7.61 -25.33 -23.95
CA GLY A 38 7.47 -25.07 -22.51
C GLY A 38 8.66 -24.36 -21.86
N LYS A 39 9.89 -24.48 -22.40
CA LYS A 39 11.08 -23.83 -21.84
C LYS A 39 11.09 -22.33 -22.13
N GLU A 40 10.64 -21.92 -23.30
CA GLU A 40 10.52 -20.51 -23.67
C GLU A 40 9.43 -19.82 -22.85
N SER A 41 8.25 -20.46 -22.70
CA SER A 41 7.19 -19.98 -21.80
C SER A 41 7.68 -19.82 -20.35
N LYS A 42 8.44 -20.79 -19.82
CA LYS A 42 9.06 -20.67 -18.48
C LYS A 42 10.03 -19.50 -18.38
N ARG A 43 10.87 -19.28 -19.41
CA ARG A 43 11.82 -18.14 -19.44
C ARG A 43 11.10 -16.80 -19.48
N LEU A 44 10.04 -16.69 -20.27
CA LEU A 44 9.19 -15.49 -20.33
C LEU A 44 8.56 -15.19 -18.97
N ARG A 45 7.95 -16.20 -18.31
CA ARG A 45 7.40 -16.06 -16.95
C ARG A 45 8.45 -15.59 -15.95
N LEU A 46 9.65 -16.17 -15.98
CA LEU A 46 10.75 -15.76 -15.09
C LEU A 46 11.22 -14.32 -15.37
N ASN A 47 11.30 -13.91 -16.64
CA ASN A 47 11.68 -12.56 -17.02
C ASN A 47 10.63 -11.53 -16.54
N VAL A 48 9.34 -11.83 -16.73
CA VAL A 48 8.22 -11.02 -16.22
C VAL A 48 8.29 -10.89 -14.70
N ASN A 49 8.47 -12.00 -13.98
CA ASN A 49 8.59 -11.98 -12.52
C ASN A 49 9.83 -11.22 -12.03
N ALA A 50 10.94 -11.26 -12.79
CA ALA A 50 12.13 -10.49 -12.46
C ALA A 50 11.92 -8.98 -12.71
N ARG A 51 11.16 -8.62 -13.74
CA ARG A 51 10.77 -7.24 -13.99
C ARG A 51 9.83 -6.71 -12.91
N GLU A 52 8.81 -7.47 -12.51
CA GLU A 52 7.88 -7.04 -11.47
C GLU A 52 8.57 -6.89 -10.11
N ARG A 53 9.51 -7.78 -9.78
CA ARG A 53 10.33 -7.61 -8.57
C ARG A 53 11.08 -6.28 -8.58
N ARG A 54 11.72 -5.92 -9.70
CA ARG A 54 12.40 -4.62 -9.83
C ARG A 54 11.43 -3.45 -9.64
N ARG A 55 10.29 -3.46 -10.34
CA ARG A 55 9.24 -2.46 -10.17
C ARG A 55 8.78 -2.31 -8.71
N MET A 56 8.65 -3.44 -8.00
CA MET A 56 8.23 -3.45 -6.60
C MET A 56 9.34 -2.94 -5.66
N HIS A 57 10.62 -3.17 -5.99
CA HIS A 57 11.75 -2.55 -5.30
C HIS A 57 11.74 -1.03 -5.50
N ASP A 58 11.64 -0.54 -6.73
CA ASP A 58 11.58 0.90 -7.03
C ASP A 58 10.43 1.60 -6.27
N LEU A 59 9.26 0.96 -6.22
CA LEU A 59 8.12 1.45 -5.44
C LEU A 59 8.40 1.51 -3.92
N ASN A 60 9.05 0.47 -3.38
CA ASN A 60 9.37 0.46 -1.96
C ASN A 60 10.46 1.49 -1.61
N ASP A 61 11.41 1.71 -2.51
CA ASP A 61 12.45 2.72 -2.35
C ASP A 61 11.83 4.12 -2.31
N ALA A 62 10.90 4.43 -3.22
CA ALA A 62 10.13 5.68 -3.17
C ALA A 62 9.29 5.83 -1.89
N LEU A 63 8.75 4.72 -1.36
CA LEU A 63 8.01 4.75 -0.09
C LEU A 63 8.95 4.99 1.11
N ASP A 64 10.17 4.45 1.08
CA ASP A 64 11.20 4.72 2.10
C ASP A 64 11.71 6.16 2.01
N GLU A 65 11.84 6.72 0.80
CA GLU A 65 12.11 8.15 0.61
C GLU A 65 10.99 9.01 1.21
N LEU A 66 9.72 8.64 1.01
CA LEU A 66 8.59 9.32 1.65
C LEU A 66 8.67 9.25 3.19
N ARG A 67 9.10 8.12 3.77
CA ARG A 67 9.29 8.03 5.24
C ARG A 67 10.35 9.00 5.75
N SER A 68 11.36 9.32 4.93
CA SER A 68 12.45 10.21 5.35
C SER A 68 11.96 11.64 5.60
N VAL A 69 10.89 12.08 4.93
CA VAL A 69 10.32 13.43 5.07
C VAL A 69 9.16 13.51 6.06
N ILE A 70 8.69 12.38 6.59
CA ILE A 70 7.64 12.35 7.61
C ILE A 70 8.27 12.64 8.98
N PRO A 71 7.79 13.65 9.73
CA PRO A 71 8.29 13.95 11.06
C PRO A 71 8.26 12.73 11.98
N TYR A 72 9.35 12.51 12.73
CA TYR A 72 9.52 11.45 13.72
C TYR A 72 9.47 10.00 13.19
N ALA A 73 9.26 9.78 11.89
CA ALA A 73 9.18 8.45 11.31
C ALA A 73 10.55 7.75 11.14
N HIS A 74 11.64 8.51 11.07
CA HIS A 74 13.00 8.01 10.80
C HIS A 74 13.89 7.85 12.05
N SER A 75 13.31 7.88 13.26
CA SER A 75 14.11 7.76 14.48
C SER A 75 14.72 6.35 14.59
N PRO A 76 16.03 6.21 14.92
CA PRO A 76 16.71 4.92 15.01
C PRO A 76 16.14 3.99 16.09
N SER A 77 15.40 4.55 17.06
CA SER A 77 14.69 3.78 18.10
C SER A 77 13.27 3.37 17.71
N VAL A 78 12.74 3.87 16.59
CA VAL A 78 11.35 3.66 16.17
C VAL A 78 11.30 2.58 15.08
N ARG A 79 10.35 1.64 15.22
CA ARG A 79 10.12 0.60 14.22
C ARG A 79 9.65 1.22 12.89
N LYS A 80 10.08 0.64 11.76
CA LYS A 80 9.58 1.00 10.42
C LYS A 80 8.05 0.99 10.36
N LEU A 81 7.47 2.07 9.85
CA LEU A 81 6.03 2.23 9.65
C LEU A 81 5.50 1.31 8.55
N SER A 82 4.27 0.80 8.71
CA SER A 82 3.57 0.06 7.66
C SER A 82 3.28 0.95 6.44
N LYS A 83 2.95 0.34 5.28
CA LYS A 83 2.63 1.10 4.06
C LYS A 83 1.45 2.04 4.28
N ILE A 84 0.38 1.54 4.89
CA ILE A 84 -0.82 2.34 5.17
C ILE A 84 -0.54 3.46 6.18
N ALA A 85 0.21 3.17 7.25
CA ALA A 85 0.56 4.19 8.25
C ALA A 85 1.39 5.32 7.63
N THR A 86 2.35 4.97 6.77
CA THR A 86 3.19 5.94 6.05
C THR A 86 2.33 6.89 5.21
N LEU A 87 1.38 6.34 4.43
CA LEU A 87 0.50 7.15 3.57
C LEU A 87 -0.44 8.06 4.38
N LEU A 88 -0.99 7.56 5.50
CA LEU A 88 -1.84 8.36 6.38
C LEU A 88 -1.07 9.51 7.03
N LEU A 89 0.12 9.24 7.57
CA LEU A 89 0.96 10.28 8.16
C LEU A 89 1.39 11.32 7.13
N ALA A 90 1.76 10.90 5.91
CA ALA A 90 2.10 11.82 4.83
C ALA A 90 0.92 12.74 4.47
N LYS A 91 -0.29 12.18 4.30
CA LYS A 91 -1.50 12.98 4.05
C LYS A 91 -1.72 14.01 5.17
N ASN A 92 -1.70 13.57 6.42
CA ASN A 92 -1.93 14.45 7.56
C ASN A 92 -0.85 15.54 7.68
N TYR A 93 0.39 15.19 7.36
CA TYR A 93 1.49 16.14 7.37
C TYR A 93 1.33 17.24 6.32
N ILE A 94 0.89 16.89 5.10
CA ILE A 94 0.56 17.88 4.06
C ILE A 94 -0.55 18.83 4.53
N LEU A 95 -1.63 18.28 5.10
CA LEU A 95 -2.75 19.09 5.60
C LEU A 95 -2.32 20.05 6.73
N MET A 96 -1.53 19.55 7.68
CA MET A 96 -1.02 20.35 8.78
C MET A 96 -0.13 21.50 8.27
N GLN A 97 0.74 21.24 7.30
CA GLN A 97 1.58 22.27 6.71
C GLN A 97 0.75 23.31 5.94
N ALA A 98 -0.27 22.87 5.19
CA ALA A 98 -1.17 23.78 4.48
C ALA A 98 -1.90 24.72 5.46
N ASN A 99 -2.45 24.17 6.55
CA ASN A 99 -3.12 24.96 7.59
C ASN A 99 -2.15 25.94 8.27
N ALA A 100 -0.94 25.49 8.63
CA ALA A 100 0.06 26.35 9.25
C ALA A 100 0.45 27.53 8.34
N LEU A 101 0.57 27.31 7.02
CA LEU A 101 0.83 28.39 6.07
C LEU A 101 -0.32 29.39 5.97
N GLU A 102 -1.56 28.92 6.06
CA GLU A 102 -2.74 29.80 6.04
C GLU A 102 -2.84 30.64 7.32
N GLU A 103 -2.63 30.05 8.48
CA GLU A 103 -2.56 30.75 9.76
C GLU A 103 -1.48 31.85 9.76
N LEU A 104 -0.29 31.54 9.25
CA LEU A 104 0.79 32.53 9.12
C LEU A 104 0.41 33.70 8.20
N ARG A 105 -0.29 33.44 7.09
CA ARG A 105 -0.80 34.50 6.20
C ARG A 105 -1.82 35.39 6.89
N GLN A 106 -2.72 34.79 7.67
CA GLN A 106 -3.71 35.54 8.46
C GLN A 106 -3.06 36.39 9.54
N ILE A 107 -2.03 35.87 10.23
CA ILE A 107 -1.25 36.61 11.21
C ILE A 107 -0.53 37.81 10.57
N ILE A 108 0.11 37.62 9.41
CA ILE A 108 0.77 38.74 8.70
C ILE A 108 -0.27 39.80 8.29
N THR A 109 -1.43 39.37 7.80
CA THR A 109 -2.51 40.28 7.41
C THR A 109 -3.06 41.06 8.60
N SER A 110 -3.26 40.40 9.75
CA SER A 110 -3.73 41.06 10.96
C SER A 110 -2.70 42.04 11.51
N ILE A 111 -1.42 41.67 11.52
CA ILE A 111 -0.32 42.57 11.90
C ILE A 111 -0.29 43.79 10.98
N ASN A 112 -0.37 43.62 9.66
CA ASN A 112 -0.38 44.73 8.70
C ASN A 112 -1.59 45.66 8.90
N ARG A 113 -2.76 45.11 9.24
CA ARG A 113 -3.94 45.91 9.62
C ARG A 113 -3.71 46.66 10.93
N GLN A 114 -3.09 46.03 11.92
CA GLN A 114 -2.80 46.63 13.23
C GLN A 114 -1.72 47.72 13.16
N THR A 115 -0.67 47.51 12.34
CA THR A 115 0.43 48.46 12.12
C THR A 115 0.09 49.56 11.11
N GLY A 116 -0.92 49.36 10.25
CA GLY A 116 -1.46 50.37 9.33
C GLY A 116 -2.11 51.59 10.00
N VAL A 117 -2.33 51.58 11.32
CA VAL A 117 -2.83 52.76 12.07
C VAL A 117 -1.80 53.90 12.19
N LEU A 118 -0.52 53.66 11.87
CA LEU A 118 0.50 54.72 11.77
C LEU A 118 0.70 55.25 10.33
N GLY A 119 -0.04 54.70 9.36
CA GLY A 119 0.00 55.08 7.94
C GLY A 119 -1.27 55.73 7.44
N ALA A 120 -1.96 56.51 8.28
CA ALA A 120 -3.16 57.25 7.88
C ALA A 120 -2.90 58.06 6.59
N PRO A 121 -3.71 57.90 5.53
CA PRO A 121 -3.65 58.75 4.37
C PRO A 121 -3.93 60.18 4.81
N ARG A 122 -2.94 61.07 4.66
CA ARG A 122 -3.15 62.50 4.85
C ARG A 122 -4.27 62.94 3.88
N PRO A 123 -5.34 63.61 4.36
CA PRO A 123 -6.35 64.13 3.46
C PRO A 123 -5.71 65.27 2.65
N GLY A 124 -5.37 65.01 1.39
CA GLY A 124 -4.79 66.03 0.52
C GLY A 124 -3.97 65.55 -0.69
N ALA A 125 -3.72 64.25 -0.88
CA ALA A 125 -3.03 63.77 -2.08
C ALA A 125 -4.03 63.42 -3.20
N THR A 126 -3.96 64.17 -4.29
CA THR A 126 -4.69 64.02 -5.56
C THR A 126 -4.63 62.60 -6.14
N PRO A 127 -5.71 62.08 -6.77
CA PRO A 127 -5.72 60.76 -7.36
C PRO A 127 -5.19 60.83 -8.80
N ALA A 128 -3.93 60.48 -9.01
CA ALA A 128 -3.39 60.19 -10.34
C ALA A 128 -2.66 58.85 -10.29
N GLY A 129 -3.40 57.76 -10.54
CA GLY A 129 -2.85 56.41 -10.49
C GLY A 129 -3.89 55.30 -10.49
N GLN A 130 -5.04 55.48 -11.16
CA GLN A 130 -5.91 54.36 -11.51
C GLN A 130 -5.39 53.73 -12.81
N ALA A 131 -4.42 52.83 -12.70
CA ALA A 131 -4.15 51.83 -13.73
C ALA A 131 -3.38 50.67 -13.10
N LEU A 132 -3.82 49.45 -13.41
CA LEU A 132 -3.32 48.13 -12.99
C LEU A 132 -4.18 47.41 -11.95
N HIS A 133 -5.42 47.11 -12.36
CA HIS A 133 -6.25 46.06 -11.77
C HIS A 133 -6.61 45.08 -12.89
N GLN A 134 -5.71 44.12 -13.21
CA GLN A 134 -6.06 42.99 -14.07
C GLN A 134 -5.11 41.79 -13.94
N THR A 135 -5.05 41.14 -12.77
CA THR A 135 -4.54 39.75 -12.64
C THR A 135 -5.25 38.95 -11.54
N ALA A 136 -6.43 39.37 -11.08
CA ALA A 136 -7.19 38.66 -10.03
C ALA A 136 -8.27 37.70 -10.58
N ALA A 137 -8.31 37.46 -11.90
CA ALA A 137 -9.32 36.59 -12.54
C ALA A 137 -8.88 35.12 -12.71
N ALA A 138 -7.63 34.77 -12.41
CA ALA A 138 -7.12 33.41 -12.60
C ALA A 138 -7.31 32.47 -11.39
N THR A 139 -7.57 33.00 -10.19
CA THR A 139 -7.67 32.20 -8.95
C THR A 139 -9.08 31.74 -8.60
N ALA A 140 -10.12 32.27 -9.27
CA ALA A 140 -11.50 31.84 -9.05
C ALA A 140 -11.87 30.55 -9.82
N ALA A 141 -11.11 30.18 -10.85
CA ALA A 141 -11.42 29.02 -11.71
C ALA A 141 -11.03 27.66 -11.11
N LEU A 142 -10.28 27.61 -10.00
CA LEU A 142 -9.86 26.35 -9.37
C LEU A 142 -10.80 25.85 -8.26
N ASN A 143 -11.73 26.69 -7.78
CA ASN A 143 -12.67 26.30 -6.72
C ASN A 143 -13.98 25.68 -7.27
N ALA A 144 -14.11 25.52 -8.60
CA ALA A 144 -15.32 24.99 -9.23
C ALA A 144 -15.34 23.45 -9.41
N THR A 145 -14.33 22.73 -8.92
CA THR A 145 -14.22 21.26 -9.13
C THR A 145 -14.41 20.45 -7.85
N GLU A 146 -15.34 20.84 -6.98
CA GLU A 146 -15.69 20.04 -5.78
C GLU A 146 -17.03 19.28 -5.92
N HIS A 147 -17.82 19.49 -6.97
CA HIS A 147 -19.17 18.90 -7.06
C HIS A 147 -19.34 17.71 -8.04
N GLU A 148 -18.30 17.29 -8.78
CA GLU A 148 -18.41 16.16 -9.74
C GLU A 148 -17.82 14.83 -9.24
N LEU A 149 -17.03 14.83 -8.15
CA LEU A 149 -16.38 13.58 -7.67
C LEU A 149 -17.26 12.75 -6.73
N ALA A 150 -18.31 13.33 -6.15
CA ALA A 150 -19.24 12.63 -5.27
C ALA A 150 -20.22 11.73 -6.05
N ASP A 151 -20.67 12.15 -7.24
CA ASP A 151 -21.59 11.36 -8.08
C ASP A 151 -20.90 10.16 -8.76
N ALA A 152 -19.63 10.29 -9.15
CA ALA A 152 -18.86 9.19 -9.73
C ALA A 152 -18.62 8.03 -8.74
N ALA A 153 -18.44 8.33 -7.44
CA ALA A 153 -18.28 7.34 -6.39
C ALA A 153 -19.59 6.58 -6.08
N ALA A 154 -20.73 7.26 -6.18
CA ALA A 154 -22.05 6.64 -6.03
C ALA A 154 -22.40 5.71 -7.21
N ALA A 155 -22.03 6.10 -8.44
CA ALA A 155 -22.20 5.28 -9.65
C ALA A 155 -21.33 3.99 -9.63
N ALA A 156 -20.09 4.07 -9.13
CA ALA A 156 -19.20 2.90 -9.02
C ALA A 156 -19.69 1.89 -7.95
N THR A 157 -20.24 2.39 -6.84
CA THR A 157 -20.79 1.54 -5.75
C THR A 157 -22.09 0.84 -6.18
N SER A 158 -22.93 1.51 -6.97
CA SER A 158 -24.16 0.94 -7.52
C SER A 158 -23.89 -0.06 -8.66
N ALA A 159 -22.86 0.14 -9.48
CA ALA A 159 -22.43 -0.84 -10.48
C ALA A 159 -21.92 -2.14 -9.85
N SER A 160 -21.18 -2.06 -8.74
CA SER A 160 -20.64 -3.24 -8.05
C SER A 160 -21.69 -4.06 -7.29
N ARG A 161 -22.86 -3.48 -6.97
CA ARG A 161 -23.99 -4.18 -6.31
C ARG A 161 -24.90 -4.94 -7.29
N ARG A 162 -24.86 -4.60 -8.58
CA ARG A 162 -25.69 -5.23 -9.62
C ARG A 162 -25.08 -6.48 -10.23
N GLN A 163 -23.85 -6.84 -9.86
CA GLN A 163 -23.15 -8.01 -10.40
C GLN A 163 -23.24 -9.26 -9.52
N SER A 164 -24.03 -9.22 -8.44
CA SER A 164 -24.09 -10.28 -7.42
C SER A 164 -25.49 -10.87 -7.19
N LEU A 165 -26.45 -10.64 -8.09
CA LEU A 165 -27.81 -11.19 -7.99
C LEU A 165 -28.31 -11.67 -9.36
N ASP A 166 -27.61 -12.62 -9.98
CA ASP A 166 -28.14 -13.41 -11.10
C ASP A 166 -27.65 -14.85 -10.92
N GLY A 167 -28.49 -15.71 -10.36
CA GLY A 167 -28.17 -17.11 -10.11
C GLY A 167 -29.22 -17.87 -9.30
N GLU A 168 -30.50 -17.63 -9.54
CA GLU A 168 -31.57 -18.58 -9.19
C GLU A 168 -32.08 -19.23 -10.48
N GLY A 169 -32.03 -20.57 -10.48
CA GLY A 169 -32.55 -21.52 -11.47
C GLY A 169 -32.14 -22.89 -10.91
N ASP A 170 -32.96 -23.48 -10.03
CA ASP A 170 -34.13 -24.30 -10.38
C ASP A 170 -33.75 -25.41 -11.37
N ASP A 171 -33.52 -26.60 -10.82
CA ASP A 171 -33.77 -27.88 -11.49
C ASP A 171 -34.06 -28.90 -10.40
N GLY A 172 -35.34 -29.24 -10.33
CA GLY A 172 -35.88 -30.20 -9.38
C GLY A 172 -35.61 -31.66 -9.75
N ASP A 173 -36.20 -32.46 -8.88
CA ASP A 173 -36.58 -33.86 -9.01
C ASP A 173 -35.52 -34.98 -8.85
N MET A 174 -35.68 -35.62 -7.70
CA MET A 174 -35.98 -37.05 -7.56
C MET A 174 -35.02 -38.03 -8.25
N ASN A 175 -34.24 -38.73 -7.43
CA ASN A 175 -34.40 -40.18 -7.43
C ASN A 175 -34.18 -40.78 -6.04
N ASP A 176 -35.26 -41.37 -5.56
CA ASP A 176 -35.35 -42.38 -4.51
C ASP A 176 -34.69 -43.67 -5.00
N ALA A 177 -33.88 -44.30 -4.15
CA ALA A 177 -33.57 -45.72 -4.22
C ALA A 177 -32.96 -46.17 -2.88
N SER A 178 -33.87 -46.58 -1.99
CA SER A 178 -33.59 -47.42 -0.84
C SER A 178 -33.17 -48.84 -1.27
N ALA A 179 -32.24 -49.47 -0.52
CA ALA A 179 -31.99 -50.92 -0.31
C ALA A 179 -30.47 -51.13 -0.11
N ASP A 180 -29.96 -51.41 1.09
CA ASP A 180 -30.00 -52.70 1.81
C ASP A 180 -29.46 -53.87 0.96
N ASP A 181 -28.22 -54.32 1.21
CA ASP A 181 -27.89 -55.75 1.32
C ASP A 181 -26.48 -56.00 1.92
N SER A 182 -26.51 -56.88 2.92
CA SER A 182 -25.55 -57.81 3.51
C SER A 182 -24.09 -57.93 3.03
N ALA A 183 -23.24 -58.10 4.06
CA ALA A 183 -22.20 -59.12 4.21
C ALA A 183 -21.18 -59.38 3.08
N ASP A 184 -19.89 -59.23 3.39
CA ASP A 184 -19.03 -60.42 3.43
C ASP A 184 -17.84 -60.24 4.37
N SER A 185 -17.58 -61.30 5.11
CA SER A 185 -16.45 -61.51 5.99
C SER A 185 -15.36 -62.20 5.20
N GLN A 186 -14.12 -61.71 5.20
CA GLN A 186 -12.96 -62.59 4.97
C GLN A 186 -11.63 -61.96 5.42
N SER A 187 -11.20 -62.38 6.61
CA SER A 187 -9.93 -63.07 6.86
C SER A 187 -8.66 -62.65 6.09
N ARG A 188 -7.68 -62.15 6.86
CA ARG A 188 -6.26 -62.59 6.88
C ARG A 188 -5.53 -61.76 7.96
N SER A 189 -5.14 -62.29 9.13
CA SER A 189 -3.96 -63.16 9.38
C SER A 189 -2.79 -62.76 8.46
N GLN A 190 -1.66 -62.22 8.92
CA GLN A 190 -0.90 -62.40 10.16
C GLN A 190 -0.27 -61.09 10.62
#